data_AF-A0A226ECF4-F1
#
_entry.id   AF-A0A226ECF4-F1
#
_cell.length_a   1.000
_cell.length_b   1.000
_cell.length_c   1.000
_cell.angle_alpha   90.00
_cell.angle_beta   90.00
_cell.angle_gamma   90.00
#
_symmetry.space_group_name_H-M   'P 1'
#
loop_
_entity.id
_entity.type
_entity.pdbx_description
1 polymer ?
#
loop_
_entity_poly.entity_id
_entity_poly.type
_entity_poly.pdbx_seq_one_letter_code
_entity_poly.pdbx_strand_id
1 'polypeptide(L)'
;MSATPTSSSSKRKETPISSKGSAKKKKGEKSETEGTEKKFRYLVPDSDDNSGGEEEKEGQVRPEWKIVPAPRDPPTRPNSKYVQTRKEIQVRADKPTPPWWKMAKVLKTEKKQSTQPKDQSDNKLRAFFFKLNEELKKKDEEEEKVDEMEVEENSEWTDDMRKRVVGYLEKVGMDGLPVPETNYNVAYKSGLLMIISKTTTIPVCYQLGCFSTHGARVTKFPKCLKHKGEKTGFVVGEFTDGENNRHNVIFHVITSFTFDEDDEEEVKESNATTSLKKVIAYSGAKSTSENGWQTYCQERILKGKPKPEAVEIEGTRTNRRRRYFDEEDDAMKIYCSRQTVTLLKMLLWPNTTTKIICINEMINFPNGAYKEFKEEMDLWKMELRVYDTLKMEDANKMISPVPYLKVAKSGDTIGSMLKSEKKKKGGDEEDDKMKTEEKVAVLYWVSNPYILYAGQAISVSVHSNPSTSDPLICYKQQMGGDPTYKIIPIGTVKDDDKHKWEAHHQIAAFFASVLKMQNCINPDDYTLLPQNSTTYPYGINKQTSSKHFDKKSLGIINELMKKYFCIDVYLGAKALVESGESELFLFN
;
A
#
# COMPACT_ATOMS: atom_id res chain seq x y z
N MET A 1 24.52 53.69 -46.48
CA MET A 1 24.30 54.45 -47.72
C MET A 1 24.07 53.43 -48.82
N SER A 2 22.88 53.50 -49.45
CA SER A 2 22.50 53.17 -50.84
C SER A 2 23.06 51.89 -51.51
N ALA A 3 22.30 51.07 -52.24
CA ALA A 3 21.07 51.32 -52.99
C ALA A 3 20.31 50.01 -53.29
N THR A 4 18.98 50.13 -53.38
CA THR A 4 18.05 49.24 -54.13
C THR A 4 18.13 49.56 -55.63
N PRO A 5 17.75 48.63 -56.55
CA PRO A 5 16.42 48.70 -57.23
C PRO A 5 15.81 47.30 -57.52
N THR A 6 14.56 47.00 -57.16
CA THR A 6 13.24 47.19 -57.84
C THR A 6 12.84 46.27 -59.01
N SER A 7 11.63 45.70 -58.85
CA SER A 7 10.55 45.46 -59.84
C SER A 7 10.61 44.19 -60.73
N SER A 8 9.53 43.56 -61.19
CA SER A 8 8.08 43.54 -60.87
C SER A 8 7.34 42.58 -61.83
N SER A 9 6.19 42.04 -61.38
CA SER A 9 5.01 41.61 -62.19
C SER A 9 5.12 40.26 -62.96
N SER A 10 4.07 39.45 -63.20
CA SER A 10 2.62 39.66 -63.15
C SER A 10 1.80 38.34 -63.11
N LYS A 11 0.67 38.40 -62.38
CA LYS A 11 -0.70 37.89 -62.66
C LYS A 11 -0.93 36.50 -63.31
N ARG A 12 -1.76 35.68 -62.63
CA ARG A 12 -3.16 35.43 -63.08
C ARG A 12 -4.10 35.05 -61.92
N LYS A 13 -5.25 35.72 -61.89
CA LYS A 13 -6.45 35.46 -61.08
C LYS A 13 -7.30 34.39 -61.79
N GLU A 14 -8.09 33.61 -61.05
CA GLU A 14 -9.56 33.68 -61.05
C GLU A 14 -10.20 32.67 -60.09
N THR A 15 -11.41 33.02 -59.66
CA THR A 15 -12.10 32.60 -58.43
C THR A 15 -13.43 31.88 -58.81
N PRO A 16 -14.47 31.75 -57.95
CA PRO A 16 -15.00 30.50 -57.35
C PRO A 16 -16.40 30.09 -57.85
N ILE A 17 -16.93 28.91 -57.49
CA ILE A 17 -18.39 28.74 -57.30
C ILE A 17 -18.70 27.82 -56.11
N SER A 18 -19.61 28.32 -55.27
CA SER A 18 -20.15 27.69 -54.07
C SER A 18 -21.19 26.60 -54.36
N SER A 19 -21.37 25.68 -53.41
CA SER A 19 -22.73 25.28 -53.01
C SER A 19 -22.75 24.86 -51.54
N LYS A 20 -23.59 25.56 -50.76
CA LYS A 20 -24.01 25.20 -49.41
C LYS A 20 -24.73 23.85 -49.42
N GLY A 21 -24.43 23.00 -48.43
CA GLY A 21 -25.17 21.79 -48.13
C GLY A 21 -24.76 21.25 -46.77
N SER A 22 -25.51 21.63 -45.74
CA SER A 22 -25.36 21.20 -44.35
C SER A 22 -25.64 19.71 -44.15
N ALA A 23 -24.69 18.95 -43.58
CA ALA A 23 -25.00 17.70 -42.86
C ALA A 23 -23.87 17.28 -41.90
N LYS A 24 -24.26 16.96 -40.67
CA LYS A 24 -23.45 16.40 -39.57
C LYS A 24 -22.80 15.07 -39.93
N LYS A 25 -21.49 14.90 -39.65
CA LYS A 25 -20.85 13.85 -38.81
C LYS A 25 -19.39 13.57 -39.20
N LYS A 26 -18.60 13.27 -38.15
CA LYS A 26 -17.29 12.60 -38.11
C LYS A 26 -16.09 13.38 -38.65
N LYS A 27 -15.49 14.17 -37.75
CA LYS A 27 -14.05 14.48 -37.84
C LYS A 27 -13.29 13.25 -37.36
N GLY A 28 -12.68 12.54 -38.31
CA GLY A 28 -11.45 11.82 -38.04
C GLY A 28 -10.33 12.85 -37.95
N GLU A 29 -9.47 12.72 -36.96
CA GLU A 29 -8.17 13.40 -36.94
C GLU A 29 -7.10 12.36 -36.72
N LYS A 30 -6.32 12.15 -37.79
CA LYS A 30 -4.98 11.62 -37.71
C LYS A 30 -4.10 12.68 -37.03
N SER A 31 -3.37 12.21 -36.02
CA SER A 31 -2.00 12.57 -35.66
C SER A 31 -1.59 14.04 -35.73
N GLU A 32 -1.39 14.63 -34.56
CA GLU A 32 -0.14 15.34 -34.28
C GLU A 32 0.45 14.79 -32.96
N THR A 33 1.57 14.11 -33.12
CA THR A 33 2.49 13.71 -32.08
C THR A 33 3.19 14.95 -31.52
N GLU A 34 2.70 15.47 -30.40
CA GLU A 34 3.53 16.26 -29.49
C GLU A 34 4.14 15.31 -28.46
N GLY A 35 5.46 15.16 -28.57
CA GLY A 35 6.29 14.34 -27.69
C GLY A 35 6.27 14.88 -26.27
N THR A 36 5.36 14.36 -25.45
CA THR A 36 5.58 14.30 -24.01
C THR A 36 6.57 13.18 -23.77
N GLU A 37 7.80 13.51 -23.35
CA GLU A 37 8.72 12.53 -22.78
C GLU A 37 7.96 11.71 -21.73
N LYS A 38 7.76 10.42 -21.99
CA LYS A 38 7.08 9.55 -21.03
C LYS A 38 7.98 9.44 -19.80
N LYS A 39 7.58 10.10 -18.72
CA LYS A 39 8.29 10.07 -17.44
C LYS A 39 8.12 8.69 -16.81
N PHE A 40 9.14 7.86 -16.92
CA PHE A 40 9.23 6.58 -16.21
C PHE A 40 9.39 6.84 -14.72
N ARG A 41 8.66 6.10 -13.89
CA ARG A 41 8.66 6.23 -12.43
C ARG A 41 9.58 5.22 -11.77
N TYR A 42 9.51 3.97 -12.18
CA TYR A 42 10.24 2.85 -11.57
C TYR A 42 11.53 2.56 -12.33
N LEU A 43 11.54 2.80 -13.64
CA LEU A 43 12.67 2.56 -14.53
C LEU A 43 13.40 3.86 -14.93
N VAL A 44 13.67 4.72 -13.95
CA VAL A 44 14.48 5.93 -14.14
C VAL A 44 15.94 5.49 -14.33
N PRO A 45 16.62 5.89 -15.43
CA PRO A 45 18.06 5.69 -15.57
C PRO A 45 18.79 6.53 -14.50
N ASP A 46 19.52 5.90 -13.60
CA ASP A 46 20.36 6.65 -12.66
C ASP A 46 21.68 7.02 -13.35
N SER A 47 22.23 8.21 -13.09
CA SER A 47 23.54 8.63 -13.61
C SER A 47 24.70 7.71 -13.18
N ASP A 48 24.49 6.97 -12.09
CA ASP A 48 25.45 6.02 -11.52
C ASP A 48 25.31 4.63 -12.16
N ASP A 49 24.33 4.44 -13.06
CA ASP A 49 24.11 3.23 -13.86
C ASP A 49 25.10 3.15 -15.04
N ASN A 50 26.34 3.62 -14.85
CA ASN A 50 27.40 3.62 -15.87
C ASN A 50 28.06 2.24 -16.03
N SER A 51 27.26 1.17 -15.99
CA SER A 51 27.55 -0.05 -16.72
C SER A 51 26.79 0.06 -18.04
N GLY A 52 27.55 0.29 -19.12
CA GLY A 52 27.02 0.30 -20.47
C GLY A 52 26.16 -0.92 -20.74
N GLY A 53 25.30 -0.83 -21.76
CA GLY A 53 24.40 -1.90 -22.18
C GLY A 53 25.11 -3.26 -22.21
N GLU A 54 25.00 -3.99 -21.12
CA GLU A 54 25.30 -5.40 -21.04
C GLU A 54 23.95 -6.06 -20.79
N GLU A 55 23.60 -6.90 -21.76
CA GLU A 55 22.51 -7.86 -21.71
C GLU A 55 22.45 -8.47 -20.30
N GLU A 56 21.23 -8.61 -19.75
CA GLU A 56 21.00 -9.38 -18.53
C GLU A 56 21.55 -10.79 -18.76
N LYS A 57 22.81 -11.05 -18.34
CA LYS A 57 23.47 -12.33 -18.55
C LYS A 57 22.66 -13.40 -17.83
N GLU A 58 22.08 -14.32 -18.60
CA GLU A 58 21.41 -15.51 -18.07
C GLU A 58 22.35 -16.21 -17.06
N GLY A 59 21.87 -16.42 -15.83
CA GLY A 59 22.61 -17.14 -14.78
C GLY A 59 23.26 -16.30 -13.68
N GLN A 60 23.15 -14.97 -13.67
CA GLN A 60 23.57 -14.18 -12.50
C GLN A 60 22.60 -14.40 -11.31
N VAL A 61 23.14 -14.92 -10.20
CA VAL A 61 22.41 -15.04 -8.93
C VAL A 61 22.08 -13.64 -8.42
N ARG A 62 20.79 -13.39 -8.17
CA ARG A 62 20.29 -12.12 -7.63
C ARG A 62 21.04 -11.78 -6.33
N PRO A 63 21.72 -10.62 -6.25
CA PRO A 63 22.49 -10.26 -5.07
C PRO A 63 21.57 -10.07 -3.85
N GLU A 64 21.94 -10.71 -2.74
CA GLU A 64 21.26 -10.55 -1.47
C GLU A 64 21.33 -9.08 -1.02
N TRP A 65 20.20 -8.51 -0.60
CA TRP A 65 20.16 -7.14 -0.12
C TRP A 65 20.90 -7.02 1.21
N LYS A 66 21.95 -6.20 1.25
CA LYS A 66 22.72 -5.91 2.47
C LYS A 66 23.06 -4.43 2.52
N ILE A 67 23.19 -3.91 3.74
CA ILE A 67 23.67 -2.56 3.98
C ILE A 67 25.19 -2.58 3.92
N VAL A 68 25.76 -1.64 3.18
CA VAL A 68 27.20 -1.41 3.13
C VAL A 68 27.53 -0.36 4.19
N PRO A 69 28.23 -0.72 5.28
CA PRO A 69 28.55 0.24 6.33
C PRO A 69 29.37 1.40 5.77
N ALA A 70 28.88 2.62 5.95
CA ALA A 70 29.66 3.82 5.67
C ALA A 70 30.39 4.23 6.96
N PRO A 71 31.69 4.59 6.89
CA PRO A 71 32.39 5.14 8.04
C PRO A 71 31.69 6.42 8.51
N ARG A 72 31.50 6.55 9.83
CA ARG A 72 30.99 7.75 10.48
C ARG A 72 31.95 8.15 11.60
N ASP A 73 32.16 9.46 11.74
CA ASP A 73 32.90 10.02 12.86
C ASP A 73 32.20 9.71 14.18
N PRO A 74 32.94 9.42 15.27
CA PRO A 74 32.34 9.12 16.57
C PRO A 74 31.42 10.26 17.04
N PRO A 75 30.39 9.95 17.86
CA PRO A 75 29.47 10.97 18.34
C PRO A 75 30.20 12.03 19.15
N THR A 76 29.86 13.29 18.95
CA THR A 76 30.47 14.42 19.65
C THR A 76 30.03 14.48 21.12
N ARG A 77 28.84 13.97 21.44
CA ARG A 77 28.30 13.91 22.82
C ARG A 77 27.88 12.49 23.22
N PRO A 78 28.85 11.57 23.39
CA PRO A 78 28.56 10.17 23.69
C PRO A 78 27.81 9.97 25.02
N ASN A 79 27.97 10.90 25.97
CA ASN A 79 27.36 10.83 27.29
C ASN A 79 25.97 11.50 27.39
N SER A 80 25.42 11.95 26.27
CA SER A 80 24.04 12.45 26.25
C SER A 80 23.05 11.36 26.66
N LYS A 81 22.07 11.70 27.51
CA LYS A 81 20.99 10.79 27.93
C LYS A 81 20.33 10.12 26.72
N TYR A 82 20.10 10.86 25.64
CA TYR A 82 19.47 10.30 24.44
C TYR A 82 20.37 9.29 23.72
N VAL A 83 21.66 9.60 23.53
CA VAL A 83 22.63 8.67 22.91
C VAL A 83 22.72 7.37 23.72
N GLN A 84 22.71 7.47 25.05
CA GLN A 84 22.80 6.30 25.93
C GLN A 84 21.51 5.48 26.00
N THR A 85 20.33 6.13 26.02
CA THR A 85 19.04 5.48 26.30
C THR A 85 18.17 5.21 25.08
N ARG A 86 18.50 5.78 23.91
CA ARG A 86 17.76 5.62 22.65
C ARG A 86 18.59 4.88 21.61
N LYS A 87 19.11 3.73 22.02
CA LYS A 87 19.88 2.80 21.19
C LYS A 87 19.01 1.99 20.21
N GLU A 88 17.70 1.99 20.41
CA GLU A 88 16.72 1.28 19.58
C GLU A 88 15.33 1.93 19.63
N ILE A 89 14.45 1.49 18.72
CA ILE A 89 13.02 1.83 18.69
C ILE A 89 12.38 1.53 20.05
N GLN A 90 11.67 2.51 20.59
CA GLN A 90 11.03 2.43 21.90
C GLN A 90 9.58 1.94 21.74
N VAL A 91 9.33 0.68 22.07
CA VAL A 91 7.96 0.14 22.13
C VAL A 91 7.21 0.82 23.27
N ARG A 92 6.08 1.46 22.95
CA ARG A 92 5.30 2.25 23.91
C ARG A 92 4.15 1.43 24.47
N ALA A 93 4.38 0.78 25.61
CA ALA A 93 3.35 0.10 26.38
C ALA A 93 2.68 1.01 27.44
N ASP A 94 3.15 2.26 27.55
CA ASP A 94 2.88 3.17 28.67
C ASP A 94 1.53 3.91 28.58
N LYS A 95 0.82 3.85 27.45
CA LYS A 95 -0.51 4.45 27.25
C LYS A 95 -1.34 3.58 26.30
N PRO A 96 -2.69 3.60 26.37
CA PRO A 96 -3.53 3.08 25.30
C PRO A 96 -3.06 3.74 24.01
N THR A 97 -2.44 2.96 23.13
CA THR A 97 -1.95 3.48 21.87
C THR A 97 -3.18 3.69 21.00
N PRO A 98 -3.57 4.93 20.70
CA PRO A 98 -4.74 5.15 19.90
C PRO A 98 -4.45 4.55 18.52
N PRO A 99 -5.42 3.86 17.90
CA PRO A 99 -5.15 3.03 16.75
C PRO A 99 -5.02 3.88 15.48
N TRP A 100 -3.99 4.72 15.42
CA TRP A 100 -3.79 5.72 14.36
C TRP A 100 -3.60 5.09 12.98
N TRP A 101 -3.15 3.84 12.91
CA TRP A 101 -3.16 3.06 11.67
C TRP A 101 -4.56 2.92 11.05
N LYS A 102 -5.65 3.07 11.83
CA LYS A 102 -7.04 3.01 11.33
C LYS A 102 -7.39 4.12 10.35
N MET A 103 -6.73 5.27 10.44
CA MET A 103 -7.03 6.44 9.61
C MET A 103 -6.60 6.24 8.15
N ALA A 104 -5.72 5.27 7.91
CA ALA A 104 -5.20 4.90 6.61
C ALA A 104 -5.61 3.48 6.19
N LYS A 105 -6.70 2.94 6.77
CA LYS A 105 -7.29 1.65 6.41
C LYS A 105 -7.47 1.56 4.89
N VAL A 106 -6.72 0.64 4.29
CA VAL A 106 -6.77 0.37 2.84
C VAL A 106 -8.00 -0.48 2.53
N LEU A 107 -8.36 -1.37 3.45
CA LEU A 107 -9.58 -2.16 3.38
C LEU A 107 -10.72 -1.38 4.03
N LYS A 108 -11.89 -1.37 3.40
CA LYS A 108 -13.12 -0.72 3.93
C LYS A 108 -14.20 -1.79 4.11
N THR A 109 -13.83 -2.86 4.79
CA THR A 109 -14.62 -4.10 4.93
C THR A 109 -15.85 -3.95 5.83
N GLU A 110 -15.88 -2.91 6.67
CA GLU A 110 -16.99 -2.57 7.57
C GLU A 110 -18.35 -2.38 6.86
N LYS A 111 -18.40 -2.16 5.54
CA LYS A 111 -19.64 -1.95 4.77
C LYS A 111 -20.25 -3.19 4.13
N LYS A 112 -19.69 -4.39 4.30
CA LYS A 112 -20.07 -5.58 3.50
C LYS A 112 -20.74 -6.73 4.26
N GLN A 113 -21.11 -6.54 5.53
CA GLN A 113 -21.94 -7.53 6.23
C GLN A 113 -23.40 -7.33 5.83
N SER A 114 -23.87 -8.15 4.90
CA SER A 114 -25.29 -8.24 4.55
C SER A 114 -25.99 -9.05 5.64
N THR A 115 -26.91 -8.43 6.38
CA THR A 115 -27.71 -9.06 7.43
C THR A 115 -29.07 -9.55 6.91
N GLN A 116 -29.22 -9.77 5.61
CA GLN A 116 -30.48 -10.28 5.06
C GLN A 116 -30.47 -11.81 4.98
N PRO A 117 -31.27 -12.51 5.80
CA PRO A 117 -31.67 -13.87 5.49
C PRO A 117 -32.82 -13.83 4.48
N LYS A 118 -32.71 -14.60 3.39
CA LYS A 118 -33.81 -15.20 2.59
C LYS A 118 -33.27 -15.70 1.25
N ASP A 119 -33.22 -17.01 1.03
CA ASP A 119 -34.34 -17.73 0.40
C ASP A 119 -34.10 -19.25 0.30
N GLN A 120 -35.19 -20.00 0.49
CA GLN A 120 -35.32 -21.43 0.28
C GLN A 120 -35.41 -21.75 -1.23
N SER A 121 -34.28 -21.90 -1.91
CA SER A 121 -34.27 -22.44 -3.28
C SER A 121 -33.19 -23.52 -3.45
N ASP A 122 -33.62 -24.79 -3.33
CA ASP A 122 -33.62 -25.76 -4.43
C ASP A 122 -33.90 -27.19 -3.91
N ASN A 123 -35.19 -27.49 -3.64
CA ASN A 123 -35.62 -28.84 -3.25
C ASN A 123 -35.40 -29.88 -4.38
N LYS A 124 -35.39 -29.47 -5.67
CA LYS A 124 -35.28 -30.40 -6.81
C LYS A 124 -33.87 -30.96 -7.01
N LEU A 125 -32.84 -30.12 -6.89
CA LEU A 125 -31.45 -30.57 -7.03
C LEU A 125 -31.06 -31.50 -5.88
N ARG A 126 -31.51 -31.17 -4.66
CA ARG A 126 -31.37 -32.05 -3.50
C ARG A 126 -32.04 -33.40 -3.76
N ALA A 127 -33.31 -33.42 -4.15
CA ALA A 127 -34.03 -34.67 -4.45
C ALA A 127 -33.33 -35.50 -5.53
N PHE A 128 -32.78 -34.87 -6.57
CA PHE A 128 -32.00 -35.55 -7.60
C PHE A 128 -30.75 -36.24 -7.04
N PHE A 129 -29.95 -35.55 -6.24
CA PHE A 129 -28.71 -36.12 -5.67
C PHE A 129 -28.98 -37.29 -4.74
N PHE A 130 -29.99 -37.17 -3.87
CA PHE A 130 -30.41 -38.27 -2.99
C PHE A 130 -30.92 -39.47 -3.79
N LYS A 131 -31.79 -39.23 -4.77
CA LYS A 131 -32.31 -40.30 -5.63
C LYS A 131 -31.19 -41.01 -6.40
N LEU A 132 -30.25 -40.25 -6.98
CA LEU A 132 -29.12 -40.81 -7.70
C LEU A 132 -28.23 -41.65 -6.78
N ASN A 133 -27.98 -41.21 -5.54
CA ASN A 133 -27.25 -42.02 -4.57
C ASN A 133 -27.97 -43.34 -4.26
N GLU A 134 -29.29 -43.33 -4.03
CA GLU A 134 -30.08 -44.54 -3.77
C GLU A 134 -30.06 -45.51 -4.96
N GLU A 135 -30.20 -44.99 -6.19
CA GLU A 135 -30.11 -45.79 -7.41
C GLU A 135 -28.72 -46.41 -7.59
N LEU A 136 -27.65 -45.71 -7.20
CA LEU A 136 -26.29 -46.24 -7.23
C LEU A 136 -26.05 -47.27 -6.12
N LYS A 137 -26.56 -47.01 -4.92
CA LYS A 137 -26.44 -47.94 -3.79
C LYS A 137 -27.12 -49.28 -4.10
N LYS A 138 -28.31 -49.25 -4.71
CA LYS A 138 -29.02 -50.47 -5.16
C LYS A 138 -28.28 -51.22 -6.26
N LYS A 139 -27.61 -50.52 -7.17
CA LYS A 139 -26.77 -51.16 -8.21
C LYS A 139 -25.51 -51.79 -7.63
N ASP A 140 -24.91 -51.15 -6.62
CA ASP A 140 -23.77 -51.70 -5.89
C ASP A 140 -24.20 -52.93 -5.05
N GLU A 141 -25.40 -52.90 -4.46
CA GLU A 141 -25.99 -54.01 -3.68
C GLU A 141 -26.55 -55.14 -4.57
N GLU A 142 -26.95 -54.87 -5.81
CA GLU A 142 -27.35 -55.92 -6.78
C GLU A 142 -26.16 -56.76 -7.29
N GLU A 143 -24.91 -56.32 -7.06
CA GLU A 143 -23.69 -57.12 -7.29
C GLU A 143 -23.25 -57.94 -6.06
N GLU A 144 -23.77 -57.66 -4.85
CA GLU A 144 -23.52 -58.43 -3.62
C GLU A 144 -24.84 -58.74 -2.87
N LYS A 145 -25.36 -59.96 -3.00
CA LYS A 145 -26.56 -60.44 -2.29
C LYS A 145 -26.46 -60.28 -0.76
N VAL A 146 -27.20 -59.34 -0.14
CA VAL A 146 -27.77 -59.46 1.22
C VAL A 146 -29.08 -58.64 1.33
N ASP A 147 -29.98 -59.16 2.17
CA ASP A 147 -31.37 -58.76 2.48
C ASP A 147 -31.65 -57.30 2.83
N GLU A 148 -32.93 -56.97 2.62
CA GLU A 148 -33.66 -55.73 2.91
C GLU A 148 -33.34 -55.08 4.26
N MET A 149 -33.23 -53.73 4.27
CA MET A 149 -33.42 -52.93 5.48
C MET A 149 -34.06 -51.57 5.20
N GLU A 150 -34.80 -51.12 6.21
CA GLU A 150 -35.82 -50.06 6.21
C GLU A 150 -35.36 -48.68 5.73
N VAL A 151 -36.33 -47.94 5.18
CA VAL A 151 -36.20 -46.57 4.68
C VAL A 151 -36.14 -45.59 5.88
N GLU A 152 -34.95 -45.10 6.19
CA GLU A 152 -34.78 -43.94 7.07
C GLU A 152 -35.08 -42.65 6.27
N GLU A 153 -36.27 -42.09 6.47
CA GLU A 153 -36.81 -40.96 5.70
C GLU A 153 -36.23 -39.58 6.10
N ASN A 154 -35.03 -39.52 6.69
CA ASN A 154 -34.34 -38.27 7.03
C ASN A 154 -32.81 -38.42 7.05
N SER A 155 -32.21 -39.03 6.02
CA SER A 155 -30.76 -39.11 5.93
C SER A 155 -30.12 -37.74 5.65
N GLU A 156 -29.13 -37.37 6.45
CA GLU A 156 -28.26 -36.24 6.15
C GLU A 156 -27.35 -36.56 4.96
N TRP A 157 -27.04 -35.56 4.13
CA TRP A 157 -26.16 -35.76 2.98
C TRP A 157 -24.70 -35.88 3.43
N THR A 158 -24.10 -37.05 3.27
CA THR A 158 -22.74 -37.35 3.75
C THR A 158 -21.67 -37.27 2.65
N ASP A 159 -20.40 -37.26 3.06
CA ASP A 159 -19.26 -37.29 2.13
C ASP A 159 -19.20 -38.58 1.31
N ASP A 160 -19.61 -39.71 1.86
CA ASP A 160 -19.62 -40.98 1.14
C ASP A 160 -20.67 -41.00 0.02
N MET A 161 -21.86 -40.44 0.29
CA MET A 161 -22.90 -40.23 -0.74
C MET A 161 -22.37 -39.30 -1.85
N ARG A 162 -21.67 -38.23 -1.48
CA ARG A 162 -21.04 -37.31 -2.44
C ARG A 162 -20.00 -38.02 -3.29
N LYS A 163 -19.08 -38.79 -2.68
CA LYS A 163 -18.04 -39.54 -3.40
C LYS A 163 -18.64 -40.52 -4.41
N ARG A 164 -19.69 -41.27 -4.01
CA ARG A 164 -20.39 -42.22 -4.90
C ARG A 164 -20.99 -41.50 -6.11
N VAL A 165 -21.74 -40.42 -5.88
CA VAL A 165 -22.38 -39.67 -6.97
C VAL A 165 -21.35 -38.98 -7.87
N VAL A 166 -20.32 -38.35 -7.30
CA VAL A 166 -19.24 -37.71 -8.09
C VAL A 166 -18.52 -38.75 -8.95
N GLY A 167 -18.16 -39.91 -8.38
CA GLY A 167 -17.50 -40.97 -9.13
C GLY A 167 -18.35 -41.56 -10.27
N TYR A 168 -19.69 -41.54 -10.14
CA TYR A 168 -20.58 -41.89 -11.24
C TYR A 168 -20.66 -40.77 -12.29
N LEU A 169 -20.83 -39.52 -11.88
CA LEU A 169 -20.90 -38.38 -12.79
C LEU A 169 -19.61 -38.16 -13.58
N GLU A 170 -18.45 -38.52 -13.03
CA GLU A 170 -17.17 -38.58 -13.75
C GLU A 170 -17.21 -39.54 -14.94
N LYS A 171 -17.91 -40.68 -14.81
CA LYS A 171 -18.04 -41.71 -15.86
C LYS A 171 -19.09 -41.35 -16.92
N VAL A 172 -20.14 -40.61 -16.56
CA VAL A 172 -21.23 -40.20 -17.47
C VAL A 172 -20.75 -39.20 -18.53
N GLY A 173 -19.71 -38.42 -18.23
CA GLY A 173 -19.10 -37.48 -19.18
C GLY A 173 -19.71 -36.07 -19.17
N MET A 174 -19.32 -35.24 -20.15
CA MET A 174 -19.50 -33.78 -20.10
C MET A 174 -20.94 -33.28 -20.28
N ASP A 175 -21.82 -34.10 -20.86
CA ASP A 175 -23.24 -33.73 -21.09
C ASP A 175 -24.09 -33.88 -19.81
N GLY A 176 -23.58 -34.61 -18.81
CA GLY A 176 -24.23 -34.78 -17.51
C GLY A 176 -25.56 -35.54 -17.56
N LEU A 177 -26.25 -35.54 -16.42
CA LEU A 177 -27.56 -36.18 -16.26
C LEU A 177 -28.66 -35.12 -16.15
N PRO A 178 -29.82 -35.30 -16.82
CA PRO A 178 -30.93 -34.38 -16.72
C PRO A 178 -31.55 -34.41 -15.33
N VAL A 179 -31.82 -33.24 -14.75
CA VAL A 179 -32.53 -33.12 -13.48
C VAL A 179 -34.04 -33.05 -13.74
N PRO A 180 -34.86 -33.99 -13.19
CA PRO A 180 -36.29 -34.03 -13.43
C PRO A 180 -36.97 -32.68 -13.18
N GLU A 181 -37.91 -32.33 -14.07
CA GLU A 181 -38.70 -31.09 -14.00
C GLU A 181 -37.89 -29.78 -14.02
N THR A 182 -36.71 -29.83 -14.63
CA THR A 182 -35.85 -28.66 -14.85
C THR A 182 -35.28 -28.69 -16.27
N ASN A 183 -34.71 -27.56 -16.70
CA ASN A 183 -34.10 -27.42 -18.04
C ASN A 183 -32.57 -27.54 -18.01
N TYR A 184 -32.02 -28.21 -17.01
CA TYR A 184 -30.59 -28.30 -16.80
C TYR A 184 -30.14 -29.73 -16.46
N ASN A 185 -28.87 -29.99 -16.76
CA ASN A 185 -28.18 -31.23 -16.45
C ASN A 185 -27.19 -30.98 -15.31
N VAL A 186 -26.86 -32.04 -14.56
CA VAL A 186 -25.78 -32.04 -13.57
C VAL A 186 -24.62 -32.85 -14.12
N ALA A 187 -23.43 -32.27 -14.13
CA ALA A 187 -22.21 -32.93 -14.57
C ALA A 187 -21.07 -32.69 -13.58
N TYR A 188 -20.07 -33.56 -13.60
CA TYR A 188 -18.80 -33.31 -12.96
C TYR A 188 -17.78 -32.87 -14.02
N LYS A 189 -17.37 -31.60 -13.99
CA LYS A 189 -16.51 -30.99 -15.01
C LYS A 189 -15.39 -30.20 -14.36
N SER A 190 -14.16 -30.42 -14.82
CA SER A 190 -12.97 -29.72 -14.33
C SER A 190 -12.78 -29.84 -12.80
N GLY A 191 -13.12 -31.00 -12.24
CA GLY A 191 -13.05 -31.26 -10.80
C GLY A 191 -14.22 -30.69 -9.98
N LEU A 192 -15.30 -30.23 -10.62
CA LEU A 192 -16.41 -29.54 -9.95
C LEU A 192 -17.77 -30.12 -10.34
N LEU A 193 -18.69 -30.19 -9.38
CA LEU A 193 -20.12 -30.40 -9.64
C LEU A 193 -20.71 -29.12 -10.25
N MET A 194 -21.30 -29.24 -11.44
CA MET A 194 -21.81 -28.11 -12.21
C MET A 194 -23.24 -28.39 -12.68
N ILE A 195 -24.09 -27.36 -12.63
CA ILE A 195 -25.33 -27.30 -13.39
C ILE A 195 -24.99 -26.78 -14.79
N ILE A 196 -25.42 -27.50 -15.82
CA ILE A 196 -25.26 -27.15 -17.23
C ILE A 196 -26.65 -26.94 -17.84
N SER A 197 -26.91 -25.72 -18.30
CA SER A 197 -28.05 -25.40 -19.16
C SER A 197 -27.56 -24.94 -20.53
N LYS A 198 -28.50 -24.73 -21.47
CA LYS A 198 -28.17 -24.22 -22.82
C LYS A 198 -27.41 -22.89 -22.82
N THR A 199 -27.54 -22.08 -21.76
CA THR A 199 -27.00 -20.72 -21.71
C THR A 199 -26.06 -20.46 -20.53
N THR A 200 -25.99 -21.38 -19.56
CA THR A 200 -25.23 -21.16 -18.32
C THR A 200 -24.58 -22.45 -17.82
N THR A 201 -23.37 -22.32 -17.30
CA THR A 201 -22.69 -23.38 -16.55
C THR A 201 -22.31 -22.80 -15.19
N ILE A 202 -22.93 -23.31 -14.12
CA ILE A 202 -22.84 -22.74 -12.78
C ILE A 202 -22.43 -23.84 -11.79
N PRO A 203 -21.40 -23.63 -10.95
CA PRO A 203 -21.01 -24.63 -9.97
C PRO A 203 -22.04 -24.77 -8.85
N VAL A 204 -22.20 -26.00 -8.35
CA VAL A 204 -22.96 -26.33 -7.15
C VAL A 204 -22.09 -26.10 -5.92
N CYS A 205 -22.67 -25.58 -4.83
CA CYS A 205 -21.95 -25.35 -3.58
C CYS A 205 -21.26 -26.63 -3.06
N TYR A 206 -20.02 -26.49 -2.61
CA TYR A 206 -19.18 -27.56 -2.05
C TYR A 206 -19.53 -27.89 -0.59
N GLN A 207 -20.20 -26.99 0.14
CA GLN A 207 -20.63 -27.31 1.51
C GLN A 207 -21.52 -28.55 1.55
N LEU A 208 -21.23 -29.49 2.45
CA LEU A 208 -22.04 -30.71 2.63
C LEU A 208 -23.51 -30.37 2.89
N GLY A 209 -24.42 -31.09 2.22
CA GLY A 209 -25.87 -30.85 2.29
C GLY A 209 -26.35 -29.58 1.60
N CYS A 210 -25.47 -28.76 1.00
CA CYS A 210 -25.87 -27.61 0.21
C CYS A 210 -25.84 -27.87 -1.29
N PHE A 211 -26.98 -27.67 -1.93
CA PHE A 211 -27.15 -27.82 -3.37
C PHE A 211 -27.36 -26.48 -4.09
N SER A 212 -27.20 -25.35 -3.40
CA SER A 212 -27.43 -24.03 -3.99
C SER A 212 -26.34 -23.67 -4.99
N THR A 213 -26.75 -23.07 -6.10
CA THR A 213 -25.85 -22.47 -7.10
C THR A 213 -25.79 -20.94 -6.99
N HIS A 214 -26.64 -20.35 -6.15
CA HIS A 214 -26.85 -18.91 -6.11
C HIS A 214 -25.57 -18.17 -5.70
N GLY A 215 -25.04 -17.39 -6.64
CA GLY A 215 -23.80 -16.64 -6.51
C GLY A 215 -22.54 -17.48 -6.36
N ALA A 216 -22.57 -18.80 -6.55
CA ALA A 216 -21.39 -19.63 -6.61
C ALA A 216 -20.50 -19.23 -7.82
N ARG A 217 -19.18 -19.32 -7.66
CA ARG A 217 -18.20 -18.99 -8.70
C ARG A 217 -17.32 -20.21 -8.97
N VAL A 218 -16.80 -20.31 -10.19
CA VAL A 218 -15.94 -21.43 -10.61
C VAL A 218 -14.59 -21.30 -9.89
N THR A 219 -14.45 -22.00 -8.77
CA THR A 219 -13.25 -22.14 -7.93
C THR A 219 -13.10 -23.60 -7.53
N LYS A 220 -11.91 -24.05 -7.08
CA LYS A 220 -11.65 -25.46 -6.65
C LYS A 220 -12.71 -25.95 -5.63
N PHE A 221 -13.18 -25.04 -4.78
CA PHE A 221 -14.25 -25.28 -3.81
C PHE A 221 -15.31 -24.18 -3.96
N PRO A 222 -16.31 -24.36 -4.83
CA PRO A 222 -17.32 -23.34 -5.10
C PRO A 222 -18.27 -23.21 -3.91
N LYS A 223 -18.53 -21.98 -3.45
CA LYS A 223 -19.50 -21.73 -2.37
C LYS A 223 -20.59 -20.76 -2.80
N CYS A 224 -21.84 -21.06 -2.48
CA CYS A 224 -22.98 -20.16 -2.73
C CYS A 224 -22.91 -18.92 -1.82
N LEU A 225 -23.75 -17.92 -2.06
CA LEU A 225 -23.76 -16.70 -1.22
C LEU A 225 -24.01 -16.97 0.27
N LYS A 226 -24.76 -18.03 0.60
CA LYS A 226 -25.01 -18.46 1.99
C LYS A 226 -23.75 -19.03 2.65
N HIS A 227 -22.98 -19.85 1.93
CA HIS A 227 -21.77 -20.49 2.43
C HIS A 227 -20.49 -19.76 2.02
N LYS A 228 -20.58 -18.54 1.49
CA LYS A 228 -19.36 -17.79 1.17
C LYS A 228 -18.63 -17.29 2.41
N GLY A 229 -19.08 -17.62 3.62
CA GLY A 229 -18.53 -17.17 4.88
C GLY A 229 -19.43 -16.16 5.57
N GLU A 230 -19.83 -16.45 6.80
CA GLU A 230 -20.10 -15.42 7.81
C GLU A 230 -18.79 -14.73 8.24
N LYS A 231 -17.66 -15.42 8.08
CA LYS A 231 -16.34 -14.94 8.50
C LYS A 231 -15.56 -14.29 7.36
N THR A 232 -14.87 -13.22 7.73
CA THR A 232 -13.93 -12.50 6.89
C THR A 232 -12.56 -12.64 7.50
N GLY A 233 -11.61 -13.18 6.74
CA GLY A 233 -10.19 -13.20 7.08
C GLY A 233 -9.43 -12.17 6.28
N PHE A 234 -8.23 -11.87 6.73
CA PHE A 234 -7.33 -10.91 6.11
C PHE A 234 -6.00 -11.57 5.81
N VAL A 235 -5.40 -11.23 4.68
CA VAL A 235 -4.11 -11.76 4.26
C VAL A 235 -3.21 -10.62 3.81
N VAL A 236 -1.95 -10.67 4.24
CA VAL A 236 -0.88 -9.79 3.80
C VAL A 236 0.18 -10.62 3.09
N GLY A 237 0.47 -10.29 1.84
CA GLY A 237 1.51 -10.91 1.02
C GLY A 237 2.58 -9.92 0.58
N GLU A 238 3.76 -10.42 0.26
CA GLU A 238 4.87 -9.64 -0.31
C GLU A 238 5.31 -10.30 -1.62
N PHE A 239 5.43 -9.50 -2.67
CA PHE A 239 5.71 -9.95 -4.02
C PHE A 239 6.94 -9.25 -4.58
N THR A 240 7.64 -9.94 -5.47
CA THR A 240 8.72 -9.43 -6.31
C THR A 240 8.40 -9.69 -7.77
N ASP A 241 9.22 -9.19 -8.69
CA ASP A 241 9.00 -9.39 -10.12
C ASP A 241 9.72 -10.60 -10.71
N GLY A 242 10.47 -11.34 -9.88
CA GLY A 242 11.13 -12.61 -10.19
C GLY A 242 12.30 -12.50 -11.16
N GLU A 243 12.23 -11.55 -12.08
CA GLU A 243 13.10 -11.40 -13.25
C GLU A 243 14.17 -10.31 -13.07
N ASN A 244 13.97 -9.33 -12.18
CA ASN A 244 14.92 -8.24 -12.05
C ASN A 244 16.11 -8.65 -11.18
N ASN A 245 17.19 -9.03 -11.86
CA ASN A 245 18.44 -9.42 -11.21
C ASN A 245 19.27 -8.21 -10.74
N ARG A 246 18.95 -7.00 -11.23
CA ARG A 246 19.70 -5.77 -10.92
C ARG A 246 19.16 -5.03 -9.71
N HIS A 247 17.83 -5.00 -9.54
CA HIS A 247 17.15 -4.24 -8.50
C HIS A 247 16.17 -5.11 -7.74
N ASN A 248 16.03 -4.85 -6.44
CA ASN A 248 15.06 -5.56 -5.62
C ASN A 248 13.69 -4.88 -5.70
N VAL A 249 12.81 -5.46 -6.52
CA VAL A 249 11.41 -5.03 -6.64
C VAL A 249 10.59 -5.63 -5.50
N ILE A 250 9.88 -4.77 -4.75
CA ILE A 250 9.05 -5.17 -3.61
C ILE A 250 7.66 -4.56 -3.76
N PHE A 251 6.64 -5.42 -3.66
CA PHE A 251 5.23 -5.05 -3.67
C PHE A 251 4.48 -5.72 -2.53
N HIS A 252 3.93 -4.91 -1.62
CA HIS A 252 3.09 -5.37 -0.52
C HIS A 252 1.62 -5.36 -0.91
N VAL A 253 0.91 -6.43 -0.60
CA VAL A 253 -0.52 -6.57 -0.89
C VAL A 253 -1.25 -6.95 0.38
N ILE A 254 -2.34 -6.26 0.68
CA ILE A 254 -3.29 -6.61 1.74
C ILE A 254 -4.68 -6.77 1.13
N THR A 255 -5.41 -7.79 1.54
CA THR A 255 -6.78 -8.03 1.07
C THR A 255 -7.58 -8.83 2.07
N SER A 256 -8.91 -8.78 1.96
CA SER A 256 -9.81 -9.65 2.69
C SER A 256 -10.21 -10.84 1.83
N PHE A 257 -10.48 -11.97 2.48
CA PHE A 257 -11.06 -13.15 1.87
C PHE A 257 -12.15 -13.69 2.80
N THR A 258 -13.08 -14.46 2.26
CA THR A 258 -14.19 -15.01 3.04
C THR A 258 -14.06 -16.53 3.11
N PHE A 259 -14.47 -17.10 4.24
CA PHE A 259 -14.35 -18.52 4.54
C PHE A 259 -15.39 -18.93 5.60
N ASP A 260 -15.70 -20.22 5.71
CA ASP A 260 -16.55 -20.77 6.78
C ASP A 260 -15.70 -21.38 7.91
N GLU A 261 -16.24 -21.52 9.12
CA GLU A 261 -15.51 -22.14 10.25
C GLU A 261 -14.99 -23.55 9.92
N ASP A 262 -15.82 -24.34 9.24
CA ASP A 262 -15.54 -25.73 8.88
C ASP A 262 -14.66 -25.88 7.62
N ASP A 263 -14.19 -24.76 7.03
CA ASP A 263 -13.28 -24.85 5.89
C ASP A 263 -11.94 -25.46 6.28
N GLU A 264 -11.52 -26.46 5.50
CA GLU A 264 -10.14 -26.93 5.52
C GLU A 264 -9.17 -25.79 5.19
N GLU A 265 -7.96 -25.86 5.76
CA GLU A 265 -6.93 -24.83 5.57
C GLU A 265 -6.57 -24.62 4.09
N GLU A 266 -6.60 -25.67 3.25
CA GLU A 266 -6.40 -25.56 1.80
C GLU A 266 -7.42 -24.64 1.13
N VAL A 267 -8.68 -24.67 1.60
CA VAL A 267 -9.76 -23.84 1.06
C VAL A 267 -9.51 -22.39 1.43
N LYS A 268 -9.16 -22.12 2.69
CA LYS A 268 -8.81 -20.77 3.18
C LYS A 268 -7.62 -20.21 2.41
N GLU A 269 -6.59 -21.02 2.19
CA GLU A 269 -5.39 -20.62 1.44
C GLU A 269 -5.70 -20.33 -0.04
N SER A 270 -6.52 -21.16 -0.68
CA SER A 270 -6.98 -20.96 -2.07
C SER A 270 -7.79 -19.65 -2.21
N ASN A 271 -8.69 -19.38 -1.26
CA ASN A 271 -9.49 -18.16 -1.23
C ASN A 271 -8.61 -16.92 -1.05
N ALA A 272 -7.67 -16.94 -0.12
CA ALA A 272 -6.70 -15.88 0.10
C ALA A 272 -5.82 -15.63 -1.13
N THR A 273 -5.28 -16.69 -1.74
CA THR A 273 -4.47 -16.61 -2.97
C THR A 273 -5.25 -15.97 -4.11
N THR A 274 -6.51 -16.36 -4.28
CA THR A 274 -7.40 -15.78 -5.30
C THR A 274 -7.66 -14.30 -5.05
N SER A 275 -7.85 -13.89 -3.78
CA SER A 275 -8.03 -12.48 -3.43
C SER A 275 -6.76 -11.65 -3.66
N LEU A 276 -5.57 -12.18 -3.35
CA LEU A 276 -4.29 -11.52 -3.61
C LEU A 276 -4.07 -11.29 -5.12
N LYS A 277 -4.27 -12.35 -5.93
CA LYS A 277 -4.18 -12.27 -7.40
C LYS A 277 -5.13 -11.23 -7.98
N LYS A 278 -6.34 -11.08 -7.42
CA LYS A 278 -7.28 -10.03 -7.84
C LYS A 278 -6.76 -8.63 -7.55
N VAL A 279 -6.14 -8.37 -6.40
CA VAL A 279 -5.59 -7.04 -6.09
C VAL A 279 -4.41 -6.72 -7.00
N ILE A 280 -3.55 -7.70 -7.29
CA ILE A 280 -2.43 -7.55 -8.23
C ILE A 280 -2.95 -7.25 -9.65
N ALA A 281 -3.94 -8.02 -10.12
CA ALA A 281 -4.46 -7.94 -11.48
C ALA A 281 -5.43 -6.76 -11.71
N TYR A 282 -6.28 -6.44 -10.74
CA TYR A 282 -7.37 -5.46 -10.84
C TYR A 282 -7.22 -4.35 -9.80
N SER A 283 -6.88 -3.13 -10.24
CA SER A 283 -7.43 -1.92 -9.60
C SER A 283 -8.79 -1.60 -10.22
N GLY A 284 -9.78 -2.42 -9.89
CA GLY A 284 -11.16 -2.21 -10.32
C GLY A 284 -11.91 -1.22 -9.43
N ALA A 285 -12.20 -0.04 -9.98
CA ALA A 285 -13.34 0.84 -9.70
C ALA A 285 -13.46 1.65 -8.39
N LYS A 286 -12.65 1.46 -7.34
CA LYS A 286 -12.71 2.35 -6.14
C LYS A 286 -11.37 2.75 -5.49
N SER A 287 -10.24 2.37 -6.08
CA SER A 287 -8.93 2.87 -5.65
C SER A 287 -8.63 4.18 -6.40
N THR A 288 -8.51 5.28 -5.67
CA THR A 288 -8.09 6.58 -6.23
C THR A 288 -6.59 6.64 -6.54
N SER A 289 -5.82 5.59 -6.25
CA SER A 289 -4.41 5.46 -6.63
C SER A 289 -4.26 4.47 -7.78
N GLU A 290 -3.47 4.86 -8.79
CA GLU A 290 -2.97 4.00 -9.86
C GLU A 290 -2.40 2.69 -9.28
N ASN A 291 -2.65 1.57 -9.94
CA ASN A 291 -2.03 0.30 -9.54
C ASN A 291 -0.55 0.33 -9.89
N GLY A 292 0.30 0.56 -8.88
CA GLY A 292 1.75 0.61 -9.07
C GLY A 292 2.32 -0.61 -9.80
N TRP A 293 1.73 -1.80 -9.62
CA TRP A 293 2.15 -3.01 -10.34
C TRP A 293 1.86 -2.92 -11.84
N GLN A 294 0.68 -2.44 -12.23
CA GLN A 294 0.33 -2.24 -13.64
C GLN A 294 1.20 -1.16 -14.28
N THR A 295 1.44 -0.05 -13.58
CA THR A 295 2.35 0.99 -14.04
C THR A 295 3.77 0.44 -14.24
N TYR A 296 4.29 -0.35 -13.29
CA TYR A 296 5.58 -1.03 -13.44
C TYR A 296 5.64 -1.96 -14.65
N CYS A 297 4.60 -2.78 -14.85
CA CYS A 297 4.49 -3.66 -16.03
C CYS A 297 4.53 -2.85 -17.34
N GLN A 298 3.75 -1.75 -17.42
CA GLN A 298 3.71 -0.89 -18.60
C GLN A 298 5.07 -0.24 -18.87
N GLU A 299 5.75 0.24 -17.83
CA GLU A 299 7.09 0.81 -17.95
C GLU A 299 8.11 -0.20 -18.47
N ARG A 300 8.09 -1.44 -17.99
CA ARG A 300 8.97 -2.51 -18.49
C ARG A 300 8.73 -2.81 -19.97
N ILE A 301 7.47 -2.96 -20.37
CA ILE A 301 7.10 -3.18 -21.78
C ILE A 301 7.56 -2.00 -22.66
N LEU A 302 7.34 -0.77 -22.21
CA LEU A 302 7.78 0.44 -22.92
C LEU A 302 9.30 0.57 -23.02
N LYS A 303 10.06 -0.07 -22.12
CA LYS A 303 11.53 -0.17 -22.17
C LYS A 303 12.02 -1.41 -22.93
N GLY A 304 11.15 -2.15 -23.60
CA GLY A 304 11.50 -3.37 -24.34
C GLY A 304 11.87 -4.56 -23.44
N LYS A 305 11.54 -4.51 -22.15
CA LYS A 305 11.73 -5.62 -21.21
C LYS A 305 10.49 -6.51 -21.17
N PRO A 306 10.62 -7.82 -20.86
CA PRO A 306 9.47 -8.70 -20.70
C PRO A 306 8.54 -8.19 -19.60
N LYS A 307 7.25 -8.51 -19.73
CA LYS A 307 6.24 -8.18 -18.73
C LYS A 307 6.49 -9.05 -17.50
N PRO A 308 6.74 -8.46 -16.32
CA PRO A 308 7.03 -9.22 -15.12
C PRO A 308 5.81 -9.99 -14.62
N GLU A 309 6.07 -11.12 -13.98
CA GLU A 309 5.11 -11.83 -13.15
C GLU A 309 5.27 -11.46 -11.67
N ALA A 310 4.16 -11.36 -10.94
CA ALA A 310 4.20 -11.12 -9.51
C ALA A 310 4.49 -12.44 -8.80
N VAL A 311 5.74 -12.64 -8.41
CA VAL A 311 6.21 -13.84 -7.69
C VAL A 311 6.17 -13.55 -6.19
N GLU A 312 5.51 -14.41 -5.43
CA GLU A 312 5.44 -14.25 -3.98
C GLU A 312 6.76 -14.59 -3.30
N ILE A 313 7.14 -13.81 -2.30
CA ILE A 313 8.33 -14.06 -1.50
C ILE A 313 7.94 -15.02 -0.37
N GLU A 314 8.29 -16.30 -0.47
CA GLU A 314 7.78 -17.32 0.46
C GLU A 314 8.36 -17.21 1.89
N GLY A 315 9.48 -16.50 2.07
CA GLY A 315 10.14 -16.34 3.38
C GLY A 315 10.69 -17.67 3.91
N THR A 316 11.24 -17.67 5.14
CA THR A 316 11.67 -18.92 5.79
C THR A 316 10.49 -19.58 6.51
N ARG A 317 10.63 -20.86 6.91
CA ARG A 317 9.61 -21.58 7.69
C ARG A 317 9.18 -20.82 8.95
N THR A 318 10.09 -20.07 9.57
CA THR A 318 9.84 -19.22 10.75
C THR A 318 9.42 -17.78 10.42
N ASN A 319 9.69 -17.30 9.21
CA ASN A 319 9.38 -15.94 8.76
C ASN A 319 8.67 -15.93 7.40
N ARG A 320 7.51 -16.60 7.32
CA ARG A 320 6.63 -16.53 6.15
C ARG A 320 6.23 -15.09 5.90
N ARG A 321 6.40 -14.62 4.65
CA ARG A 321 5.94 -13.27 4.28
C ARG A 321 4.43 -13.25 4.07
N ARG A 322 3.82 -14.33 3.59
CA ARG A 322 2.36 -14.47 3.68
C ARG A 322 1.93 -14.65 5.14
N ARG A 323 1.03 -13.79 5.62
CA ARG A 323 0.43 -13.89 6.95
C ARG A 323 -1.08 -13.74 6.89
N TYR A 324 -1.78 -14.53 7.70
CA TYR A 324 -3.24 -14.55 7.82
C TYR A 324 -3.63 -13.94 9.16
N PHE A 325 -4.76 -13.24 9.18
CA PHE A 325 -5.29 -12.57 10.35
C PHE A 325 -6.81 -12.68 10.37
N ASP A 326 -7.37 -12.84 11.56
CA ASP A 326 -8.83 -12.77 11.76
C ASP A 326 -9.29 -11.31 11.79
N GLU A 327 -8.45 -10.41 12.30
CA GLU A 327 -8.76 -8.99 12.46
C GLU A 327 -8.05 -8.11 11.43
N GLU A 328 -8.80 -7.17 10.83
CA GLU A 328 -8.27 -6.22 9.85
C GLU A 328 -7.15 -5.36 10.46
N ASP A 329 -7.32 -4.99 11.73
CA ASP A 329 -6.40 -4.11 12.44
C ASP A 329 -5.01 -4.75 12.56
N ASP A 330 -4.92 -6.04 12.84
CA ASP A 330 -3.64 -6.74 12.96
C ASP A 330 -2.96 -6.91 11.59
N ALA A 331 -3.74 -7.19 10.55
CA ALA A 331 -3.23 -7.19 9.18
C ALA A 331 -2.67 -5.81 8.78
N MET A 332 -3.36 -4.73 9.13
CA MET A 332 -2.93 -3.36 8.85
C MET A 332 -1.62 -2.98 9.57
N LYS A 333 -1.41 -3.41 10.82
CA LYS A 333 -0.15 -3.16 11.56
C LYS A 333 1.06 -3.76 10.82
N ILE A 334 0.94 -5.01 10.37
CA ILE A 334 1.98 -5.70 9.62
C ILE A 334 2.19 -5.05 8.25
N TYR A 335 1.12 -4.74 7.53
CA TYR A 335 1.19 -4.10 6.22
C TYR A 335 1.90 -2.74 6.27
N CYS A 336 1.50 -1.84 7.18
CA CYS A 336 2.13 -0.53 7.35
C CYS A 336 3.61 -0.64 7.77
N SER A 337 3.93 -1.59 8.64
CA SER A 337 5.31 -1.85 9.08
C SER A 337 6.20 -2.24 7.90
N ARG A 338 5.74 -3.18 7.06
CA ARG A 338 6.47 -3.62 5.86
C ARG A 338 6.66 -2.53 4.82
N GLN A 339 5.61 -1.75 4.54
CA GLN A 339 5.69 -0.61 3.64
C GLN A 339 6.73 0.41 4.14
N THR A 340 6.72 0.70 5.44
CA THR A 340 7.64 1.66 6.05
C THR A 340 9.07 1.15 6.04
N VAL A 341 9.32 -0.10 6.43
CA VAL A 341 10.67 -0.68 6.36
C VAL A 341 11.19 -0.72 4.92
N THR A 342 10.33 -1.03 3.94
CA THR A 342 10.71 -0.96 2.51
C THR A 342 11.10 0.45 2.09
N LEU A 343 10.37 1.47 2.54
CA LEU A 343 10.74 2.86 2.31
C LEU A 343 12.09 3.19 2.98
N LEU A 344 12.34 2.74 4.21
CA LEU A 344 13.63 2.95 4.88
C LEU A 344 14.79 2.26 4.15
N LYS A 345 14.56 1.06 3.59
CA LYS A 345 15.55 0.38 2.73
C LYS A 345 15.84 1.19 1.47
N MET A 346 14.85 1.86 0.87
CA MET A 346 15.09 2.77 -0.26
C MET A 346 15.95 3.97 0.15
N LEU A 347 15.70 4.55 1.34
CA LEU A 347 16.45 5.71 1.85
C LEU A 347 17.93 5.41 2.13
N LEU A 348 18.29 4.14 2.28
CA LEU A 348 19.67 3.71 2.48
C LEU A 348 20.50 3.69 1.19
N TRP A 349 19.89 3.76 0.00
CA TRP A 349 20.63 3.84 -1.26
C TRP A 349 21.44 5.15 -1.33
N PRO A 350 22.73 5.14 -1.72
CA PRO A 350 23.48 4.04 -2.35
C PRO A 350 24.28 3.13 -1.40
N ASN A 351 24.11 3.24 -0.08
CA ASN A 351 24.83 2.44 0.92
C ASN A 351 24.25 1.02 1.08
N THR A 352 23.84 0.39 0.00
CA THR A 352 23.30 -0.97 -0.04
C THR A 352 23.79 -1.69 -1.27
N THR A 353 23.89 -3.02 -1.23
CA THR A 353 24.33 -3.86 -2.37
C THR A 353 23.45 -3.71 -3.61
N THR A 354 22.16 -3.44 -3.41
CA THR A 354 21.15 -3.42 -4.47
C THR A 354 20.09 -2.34 -4.19
N LYS A 355 19.70 -1.57 -5.21
CA LYS A 355 18.60 -0.59 -5.11
C LYS A 355 17.27 -1.29 -4.86
N ILE A 356 16.42 -0.70 -4.02
CA ILE A 356 15.03 -1.13 -3.80
C ILE A 356 14.10 -0.35 -4.73
N ILE A 357 13.21 -1.06 -5.43
CA ILE A 357 12.07 -0.47 -6.15
C ILE A 357 10.80 -0.81 -5.36
N CYS A 358 10.24 0.18 -4.65
CA CYS A 358 8.98 0.03 -3.93
C CYS A 358 7.81 0.28 -4.88
N ILE A 359 7.03 -0.76 -5.15
CA ILE A 359 5.86 -0.66 -6.03
C ILE A 359 4.72 0.10 -5.37
N ASN A 360 4.52 -0.05 -4.06
CA ASN A 360 3.51 0.70 -3.34
C ASN A 360 3.80 2.20 -3.44
N GLU A 361 2.90 2.95 -4.10
CA GLU A 361 3.02 4.41 -4.18
C GLU A 361 2.79 5.03 -2.82
N MET A 362 1.71 4.64 -2.18
CA MET A 362 1.24 5.28 -0.98
C MET A 362 1.62 4.42 0.24
N ILE A 363 2.39 5.02 1.13
CA ILE A 363 3.02 4.40 2.30
C ILE A 363 2.31 4.87 3.56
N ASN A 364 1.77 3.91 4.31
CA ASN A 364 1.19 4.14 5.62
C ASN A 364 2.23 3.88 6.70
N PHE A 365 2.43 4.83 7.61
CA PHE A 365 3.33 4.59 8.74
C PHE A 365 2.63 3.78 9.82
N PRO A 366 3.36 2.89 10.53
CA PRO A 366 2.86 2.08 11.62
C PRO A 366 2.71 2.92 12.90
N ASN A 367 1.96 4.02 12.84
CA ASN A 367 1.77 4.94 13.97
C ASN A 367 1.11 4.18 15.12
N GLY A 368 1.89 3.90 16.17
CA GLY A 368 1.46 3.11 17.31
C GLY A 368 1.69 1.59 17.20
N ALA A 369 1.99 1.07 16.01
CA ALA A 369 2.35 -0.34 15.79
C ALA A 369 3.89 -0.53 15.84
N TYR A 370 4.52 0.00 16.89
CA TYR A 370 5.99 0.04 16.98
C TYR A 370 6.62 -1.31 17.28
N LYS A 371 5.86 -2.24 17.86
CA LYS A 371 6.31 -3.61 18.07
C LYS A 371 6.50 -4.29 16.70
N GLU A 372 5.46 -4.28 15.88
CA GLU A 372 5.46 -4.86 14.54
C GLU A 372 6.51 -4.20 13.64
N PHE A 373 6.67 -2.87 13.76
CA PHE A 373 7.71 -2.13 13.05
C PHE A 373 9.12 -2.54 13.49
N LYS A 374 9.37 -2.68 14.80
CA LYS A 374 10.66 -3.13 15.33
C LYS A 374 10.97 -4.56 14.88
N GLU A 375 10.00 -5.47 14.95
CA GLU A 375 10.15 -6.85 14.48
C GLU A 375 10.52 -6.92 12.99
N GLU A 376 9.89 -6.09 12.15
CA GLU A 376 10.23 -6.02 10.73
C GLU A 376 11.61 -5.39 10.49
N MET A 377 12.00 -4.35 11.25
CA MET A 377 13.38 -3.80 11.18
C MET A 377 14.44 -4.84 11.57
N ASP A 378 14.17 -5.61 12.64
CA ASP A 378 15.05 -6.67 13.12
C ASP A 378 15.20 -7.80 12.10
N LEU A 379 14.11 -8.17 11.41
CA LEU A 379 14.13 -9.15 10.32
C LEU A 379 15.11 -8.76 9.20
N TRP A 380 15.21 -7.46 8.89
CA TRP A 380 16.11 -6.91 7.88
C TRP A 380 17.48 -6.48 8.44
N LYS A 381 17.78 -6.80 9.71
CA LYS A 381 19.01 -6.40 10.41
C LYS A 381 19.25 -4.88 10.33
N MET A 382 18.17 -4.11 10.41
CA MET A 382 18.20 -2.64 10.39
C MET A 382 18.06 -2.10 11.80
N GLU A 383 18.75 -1.00 12.10
CA GLU A 383 18.54 -0.25 13.34
C GLU A 383 18.25 1.23 13.03
N LEU A 384 17.40 1.82 13.86
CA LEU A 384 17.17 3.26 13.96
C LEU A 384 17.45 3.67 15.41
N ARG A 385 18.39 4.61 15.59
CA ARG A 385 18.79 5.10 16.93
C ARG A 385 19.23 6.55 16.91
N VAL A 386 19.31 7.15 18.09
CA VAL A 386 19.99 8.45 18.26
C VAL A 386 21.50 8.21 18.13
N TYR A 387 22.11 8.90 17.17
CA TYR A 387 23.55 8.85 16.95
C TYR A 387 24.27 9.88 17.81
N ASP A 388 23.80 11.13 17.76
CA ASP A 388 24.41 12.25 18.48
C ASP A 388 23.34 13.28 18.89
N THR A 389 23.71 14.25 19.70
CA THR A 389 22.84 15.35 20.13
C THR A 389 23.49 16.72 19.94
N LEU A 390 22.67 17.69 19.58
CA LEU A 390 23.07 19.07 19.34
C LEU A 390 22.61 19.97 20.49
N LYS A 391 23.32 21.08 20.69
CA LYS A 391 22.84 22.18 21.53
C LYS A 391 21.72 22.90 20.77
N MET A 392 20.73 23.43 21.51
CA MET A 392 19.59 24.15 20.92
C MET A 392 20.06 25.37 20.13
N GLU A 393 21.11 26.05 20.60
CA GLU A 393 21.69 27.22 19.93
C GLU A 393 22.30 26.87 18.57
N ASP A 394 22.92 25.69 18.48
CA ASP A 394 23.53 25.20 17.23
C ASP A 394 22.44 24.81 16.25
N ALA A 395 21.42 24.06 16.70
CA ALA A 395 20.25 23.70 15.88
C ALA A 395 19.52 24.94 15.34
N ASN A 396 19.35 25.99 16.16
CA ASN A 396 18.72 27.23 15.74
C ASN A 396 19.49 27.96 14.62
N LYS A 397 20.82 27.85 14.58
CA LYS A 397 21.68 28.44 13.54
C LYS A 397 21.72 27.63 12.24
N MET A 398 21.31 26.36 12.26
CA MET A 398 21.33 25.52 11.04
C MET A 398 20.42 26.09 9.96
N ILE A 399 20.88 26.07 8.70
CA ILE A 399 20.02 26.37 7.57
C ILE A 399 19.11 25.15 7.33
N SER A 400 17.81 25.38 7.11
CA SER A 400 16.90 24.27 6.80
C SER A 400 17.31 23.60 5.49
N PRO A 401 17.29 22.26 5.39
CA PRO A 401 17.51 21.56 4.13
C PRO A 401 16.35 21.78 3.13
N VAL A 402 15.23 22.33 3.58
CA VAL A 402 14.08 22.69 2.73
C VAL A 402 14.25 24.10 2.18
N PRO A 403 14.13 24.29 0.85
CA PRO A 403 14.30 25.58 0.19
C PRO A 403 13.07 26.46 0.40
N TYR A 404 12.91 27.00 1.60
CA TYR A 404 11.82 27.91 1.92
C TYR A 404 11.93 29.22 1.13
N LEU A 405 10.84 29.63 0.49
CA LEU A 405 10.72 30.96 -0.12
C LEU A 405 10.71 32.04 0.96
N LYS A 406 10.03 31.75 2.08
CA LYS A 406 10.00 32.56 3.28
C LYS A 406 9.90 31.66 4.51
N VAL A 407 10.81 31.85 5.46
CA VAL A 407 10.76 31.18 6.78
C VAL A 407 9.75 31.91 7.67
N ALA A 408 8.96 31.16 8.43
CA ALA A 408 8.00 31.72 9.37
C ALA A 408 8.74 32.46 10.52
N LYS A 409 8.17 33.57 10.96
CA LYS A 409 8.59 34.28 12.18
C LYS A 409 7.63 33.98 13.33
N SER A 410 8.07 34.26 14.55
CA SER A 410 7.18 34.17 15.72
C SER A 410 5.92 35.01 15.50
N GLY A 411 4.75 34.43 15.74
CA GLY A 411 3.44 35.04 15.51
C GLY A 411 2.89 34.95 14.08
N ASP A 412 3.64 34.40 13.11
CA ASP A 412 3.10 34.15 11.78
C ASP A 412 1.98 33.09 11.82
N THR A 413 0.98 33.28 10.97
CA THR A 413 -0.14 32.34 10.75
C THR A 413 -0.10 31.83 9.32
N ILE A 414 -0.76 30.71 9.03
CA ILE A 414 -0.90 30.22 7.64
C ILE A 414 -1.45 31.33 6.73
N GLY A 415 -2.44 32.08 7.21
CA GLY A 415 -3.05 33.18 6.47
C GLY A 415 -2.10 34.36 6.21
N SER A 416 -1.26 34.75 7.18
CA SER A 416 -0.29 35.83 6.97
C SER A 416 0.78 35.43 5.95
N MET A 417 1.25 34.19 6.02
CA MET A 417 2.27 33.66 5.10
C MET A 417 1.76 33.59 3.67
N LEU A 418 0.57 33.01 3.45
CA LEU A 418 -0.05 32.92 2.12
C LEU A 418 -0.33 34.31 1.50
N LYS A 419 -0.72 35.31 2.32
CA LYS A 419 -0.98 36.68 1.83
C LYS A 419 0.29 37.46 1.51
N SER A 420 1.36 37.26 2.28
CA SER A 420 2.61 38.02 2.11
C SER A 420 3.33 37.74 0.79
N GLU A 421 3.15 36.54 0.24
CA GLU A 421 3.70 36.18 -1.08
C GLU A 421 2.87 36.76 -2.24
N LYS A 422 1.55 36.95 -2.06
CA LYS A 422 0.70 37.59 -3.08
C LYS A 422 1.00 39.09 -3.25
N LYS A 423 1.41 39.78 -2.17
CA LYS A 423 1.64 41.24 -2.19
C LYS A 423 3.01 41.66 -2.75
N LYS A 424 4.03 40.79 -2.75
CA LYS A 424 5.39 41.15 -3.20
C LYS A 424 5.54 41.37 -4.71
N LYS A 425 4.53 41.06 -5.52
CA LYS A 425 4.53 41.26 -6.99
C LYS A 425 3.69 42.47 -7.44
N GLY A 426 3.17 43.28 -6.52
CA GLY A 426 2.35 44.47 -6.81
C GLY A 426 3.03 45.79 -6.44
N GLY A 427 4.34 45.90 -6.66
CA GLY A 427 5.07 47.16 -6.58
C GLY A 427 5.44 47.64 -7.99
N ASP A 428 4.70 48.65 -8.45
CA ASP A 428 5.08 49.70 -9.41
C ASP A 428 5.78 49.36 -10.73
N GLU A 429 5.38 48.31 -11.45
CA GLU A 429 5.63 48.25 -12.90
C GLU A 429 4.37 47.80 -13.65
N GLU A 430 3.73 48.78 -14.29
CA GLU A 430 2.75 48.60 -15.36
C GLU A 430 3.43 47.86 -16.53
N ASP A 431 3.38 46.54 -16.52
CA ASP A 431 3.60 45.76 -17.74
C ASP A 431 2.69 44.52 -17.76
N ASP A 432 1.62 44.68 -18.51
CA ASP A 432 0.45 43.82 -18.65
C ASP A 432 0.75 42.57 -19.51
N LYS A 433 1.70 41.74 -19.05
CA LYS A 433 1.95 40.40 -19.60
C LYS A 433 1.81 39.35 -18.51
N MET A 434 0.56 38.90 -18.30
CA MET A 434 0.14 37.58 -17.83
C MET A 434 1.24 36.71 -17.15
N LYS A 435 1.86 37.22 -16.07
CA LYS A 435 2.77 36.44 -15.23
C LYS A 435 1.89 35.72 -14.21
N THR A 436 1.65 34.44 -14.45
CA THR A 436 0.94 33.54 -13.53
C THR A 436 1.45 33.74 -12.10
N GLU A 437 0.53 34.04 -11.16
CA GLU A 437 0.84 34.05 -9.72
C GLU A 437 1.54 32.73 -9.37
N GLU A 438 2.75 32.81 -8.82
CA GLU A 438 3.48 31.61 -8.43
C GLU A 438 2.74 31.01 -7.23
N LYS A 439 2.14 29.84 -7.43
CA LYS A 439 1.37 29.18 -6.39
C LYS A 439 2.32 28.72 -5.29
N VAL A 440 2.01 29.12 -4.06
CA VAL A 440 2.78 28.78 -2.86
C VAL A 440 1.94 27.95 -1.89
N ALA A 441 2.61 27.12 -1.12
CA ALA A 441 2.04 26.37 0.00
C ALA A 441 2.83 26.66 1.28
N VAL A 442 2.16 26.63 2.43
CA VAL A 442 2.77 26.75 3.75
C VAL A 442 2.96 25.36 4.33
N LEU A 443 4.18 25.01 4.73
CA LEU A 443 4.44 23.85 5.58
C LEU A 443 4.25 24.24 7.05
N TYR A 444 3.66 23.35 7.83
CA TYR A 444 3.41 23.58 9.24
C TYR A 444 3.55 22.30 10.07
N TRP A 445 3.84 22.48 11.35
CA TRP A 445 3.68 21.46 12.37
C TRP A 445 2.33 21.62 13.06
N VAL A 446 1.68 20.52 13.38
CA VAL A 446 0.67 20.48 14.42
C VAL A 446 1.25 19.77 15.63
N SER A 447 1.14 20.41 16.77
CA SER A 447 1.84 20.01 17.98
C SER A 447 0.95 20.15 19.22
N ASN A 448 0.97 19.12 20.05
CA ASN A 448 0.59 19.16 21.46
C ASN A 448 1.50 18.16 22.23
N PRO A 449 1.36 18.01 23.55
CA PRO A 449 2.19 17.06 24.32
C PRO A 449 2.03 15.59 23.91
N TYR A 450 0.95 15.24 23.20
CA TYR A 450 0.58 13.88 22.85
C TYR A 450 0.73 13.55 21.37
N ILE A 451 0.72 14.54 20.47
CA ILE A 451 0.80 14.33 19.03
C ILE A 451 1.72 15.32 18.33
N LEU A 452 2.27 14.85 17.22
CA LEU A 452 3.04 15.60 16.26
C LEU A 452 2.57 15.23 14.85
N TYR A 453 2.28 16.22 14.03
CA TYR A 453 1.84 16.03 12.65
C TYR A 453 2.49 17.07 11.74
N ALA A 454 3.08 16.62 10.63
CA ALA A 454 3.55 17.51 9.57
C ALA A 454 2.45 17.66 8.52
N GLY A 455 2.14 18.91 8.16
CA GLY A 455 1.15 19.22 7.14
C GLY A 455 1.58 20.31 6.16
N GLN A 456 0.78 20.48 5.12
CA GLN A 456 0.87 21.57 4.16
C GLN A 456 -0.48 22.24 3.93
N ALA A 457 -0.47 23.52 3.59
CA ALA A 457 -1.67 24.31 3.35
C ALA A 457 -1.51 25.24 2.14
N ILE A 458 -2.50 25.22 1.25
CA ILE A 458 -2.69 26.23 0.19
C ILE A 458 -3.80 27.23 0.53
N SER A 459 -4.51 27.00 1.64
CA SER A 459 -5.60 27.84 2.13
C SER A 459 -5.55 27.93 3.65
N VAL A 460 -6.25 28.92 4.22
CA VAL A 460 -6.25 29.17 5.67
C VAL A 460 -7.01 28.09 6.46
N SER A 461 -7.96 27.41 5.80
CA SER A 461 -8.82 26.42 6.42
C SER A 461 -8.14 25.04 6.40
N VAL A 462 -7.34 24.78 7.43
CA VAL A 462 -6.75 23.46 7.70
C VAL A 462 -7.50 22.79 8.85
N HIS A 463 -7.72 21.47 8.74
CA HIS A 463 -8.37 20.67 9.78
C HIS A 463 -9.70 21.26 10.29
N SER A 464 -10.47 21.89 9.40
CA SER A 464 -11.73 22.56 9.75
C SER A 464 -12.96 21.68 9.44
N ASN A 465 -12.82 20.74 8.50
CA ASN A 465 -13.89 19.83 8.13
C ASN A 465 -13.91 18.61 9.07
N PRO A 466 -15.07 18.21 9.62
CA PRO A 466 -15.20 17.07 10.53
C PRO A 466 -15.08 15.69 9.82
N SER A 467 -14.30 15.61 8.75
CA SER A 467 -14.09 14.36 8.02
C SER A 467 -13.34 13.35 8.90
N THR A 468 -13.84 12.11 8.94
CA THR A 468 -13.18 10.97 9.59
C THR A 468 -11.86 10.58 8.93
N SER A 469 -11.54 11.14 7.76
CA SER A 469 -10.26 10.92 7.06
C SER A 469 -9.15 11.88 7.49
N ASP A 470 -9.44 12.87 8.32
CA ASP A 470 -8.43 13.78 8.85
C ASP A 470 -7.86 13.28 10.19
N PRO A 471 -6.56 12.99 10.28
CA PRO A 471 -5.96 12.45 11.49
C PRO A 471 -6.12 13.30 12.72
N LEU A 472 -6.11 14.62 12.55
CA LEU A 472 -6.21 15.54 13.68
C LEU A 472 -7.64 15.63 14.19
N ILE A 473 -8.63 15.55 13.29
CA ILE A 473 -10.05 15.47 13.65
C ILE A 473 -10.35 14.15 14.34
N CYS A 474 -9.87 13.03 13.77
CA CYS A 474 -10.02 11.72 14.38
C CYS A 474 -9.38 11.69 15.78
N TYR A 475 -8.18 12.28 15.91
CA TYR A 475 -7.54 12.46 17.21
C TYR A 475 -8.41 13.22 18.20
N LYS A 476 -8.92 14.39 17.79
CA LYS A 476 -9.75 15.24 18.64
C LYS A 476 -11.02 14.52 19.09
N GLN A 477 -11.65 13.74 18.20
CA GLN A 477 -12.86 12.99 18.49
C GLN A 477 -12.61 11.82 19.46
N GLN A 478 -11.49 11.12 19.33
CA GLN A 478 -11.17 9.97 20.19
C GLN A 478 -10.63 10.36 21.57
N MET A 479 -9.82 11.42 21.63
CA MET A 479 -9.02 11.75 22.83
C MET A 479 -9.52 12.99 23.59
N GLY A 480 -10.65 13.58 23.20
CA GLY A 480 -11.29 14.65 23.98
C GLY A 480 -10.72 16.07 23.80
N GLY A 481 -9.79 16.28 22.88
CA GLY A 481 -9.36 17.63 22.45
C GLY A 481 -8.51 18.44 23.44
N ASP A 482 -8.18 17.91 24.62
CA ASP A 482 -7.39 18.58 25.66
C ASP A 482 -6.01 17.91 25.86
N PRO A 483 -4.88 18.65 25.79
CA PRO A 483 -4.77 20.05 25.38
C PRO A 483 -4.98 20.21 23.87
N THR A 484 -5.56 21.36 23.53
CA THR A 484 -5.81 21.74 22.14
C THR A 484 -4.48 21.84 21.39
N TYR A 485 -4.44 21.23 20.20
CA TYR A 485 -3.26 21.30 19.36
C TYR A 485 -3.06 22.71 18.78
N LYS A 486 -1.81 23.07 18.55
CA LYS A 486 -1.45 24.31 17.86
C LYS A 486 -0.92 24.01 16.46
N ILE A 487 -1.23 24.89 15.52
CA ILE A 487 -0.68 24.89 14.18
C ILE A 487 0.45 25.92 14.14
N ILE A 488 1.66 25.46 13.84
CA ILE A 488 2.90 26.23 13.91
C ILE A 488 3.48 26.27 12.49
N PRO A 489 3.30 27.38 11.76
CA PRO A 489 3.88 27.54 10.44
C PRO A 489 5.40 27.46 10.48
N ILE A 490 5.99 26.83 9.46
CA ILE A 490 7.44 26.66 9.36
C ILE A 490 8.01 27.54 8.25
N GLY A 491 7.37 27.53 7.09
CA GLY A 491 7.88 28.20 5.90
C GLY A 491 6.97 28.00 4.69
N THR A 492 7.13 28.86 3.68
CA THR A 492 6.49 28.70 2.37
C THR A 492 7.40 27.97 1.39
N VAL A 493 6.79 27.14 0.54
CA VAL A 493 7.43 26.43 -0.57
C VAL A 493 6.59 26.59 -1.83
N LYS A 494 7.14 26.23 -2.99
CA LYS A 494 6.35 26.12 -4.22
C LYS A 494 5.26 25.07 -4.07
N ASP A 495 4.07 25.36 -4.59
CA ASP A 495 2.89 24.47 -4.50
C ASP A 495 3.15 23.08 -5.11
N ASP A 496 3.97 23.02 -6.16
CA ASP A 496 4.35 21.77 -6.84
C ASP A 496 5.24 20.87 -5.97
N ASP A 497 6.03 21.44 -5.07
CA ASP A 497 6.95 20.70 -4.20
C ASP A 497 6.39 20.43 -2.81
N LYS A 498 5.20 20.94 -2.48
CA LYS A 498 4.66 20.88 -1.11
C LYS A 498 4.56 19.46 -0.55
N HIS A 499 4.14 18.50 -1.37
CA HIS A 499 4.01 17.10 -0.98
C HIS A 499 5.37 16.43 -0.81
N LYS A 500 6.38 16.86 -1.58
CA LYS A 500 7.75 16.40 -1.39
C LYS A 500 8.25 16.79 -0.01
N TRP A 501 8.13 18.06 0.35
CA TRP A 501 8.67 18.56 1.60
C TRP A 501 7.84 18.12 2.82
N GLU A 502 6.52 18.04 2.70
CA GLU A 502 5.63 17.42 3.69
C GLU A 502 6.06 15.98 3.99
N ALA A 503 6.34 15.18 2.95
CA ALA A 503 6.76 13.78 3.10
C ALA A 503 8.04 13.61 3.95
N HIS A 504 9.03 14.49 3.78
CA HIS A 504 10.27 14.46 4.58
C HIS A 504 10.02 14.84 6.04
N HIS A 505 9.17 15.85 6.30
CA HIS A 505 8.78 16.22 7.66
C HIS A 505 7.96 15.11 8.33
N GLN A 506 7.11 14.39 7.59
CA GLN A 506 6.38 13.25 8.13
C GLN A 506 7.32 12.13 8.60
N ILE A 507 8.40 11.82 7.86
CA ILE A 507 9.40 10.85 8.35
C ILE A 507 10.14 11.40 9.58
N ALA A 508 10.51 12.67 9.60
CA ALA A 508 11.14 13.27 10.78
C ALA A 508 10.25 13.16 12.04
N ALA A 509 8.94 13.43 11.91
CA ALA A 509 7.99 13.22 12.99
C ALA A 509 7.84 11.75 13.41
N PHE A 510 7.81 10.85 12.43
CA PHE A 510 7.78 9.41 12.70
C PHE A 510 9.03 8.98 13.49
N PHE A 511 10.22 9.43 13.08
CA PHE A 511 11.49 9.15 13.77
C PHE A 511 11.50 9.70 15.20
N ALA A 512 11.12 10.96 15.39
CA ALA A 512 10.99 11.56 16.71
C ALA A 512 10.03 10.76 17.62
N SER A 513 8.94 10.25 17.04
CA SER A 513 7.96 9.43 17.72
C SER A 513 8.50 8.06 18.14
N VAL A 514 9.06 7.28 17.21
CA VAL A 514 9.58 5.92 17.51
C VAL A 514 10.80 5.95 18.43
N LEU A 515 11.58 7.03 18.43
CA LEU A 515 12.71 7.25 19.34
C LEU A 515 12.31 7.88 20.68
N LYS A 516 11.01 8.13 20.90
CA LYS A 516 10.49 8.73 22.15
C LYS A 516 11.24 10.03 22.50
N MET A 517 11.26 10.94 21.53
CA MET A 517 11.84 12.29 21.66
C MET A 517 10.87 13.24 22.35
N GLN A 518 11.42 14.19 23.09
CA GLN A 518 10.64 15.28 23.69
C GLN A 518 10.06 16.16 22.59
N ASN A 519 8.92 16.81 22.88
CA ASN A 519 8.35 17.79 21.97
C ASN A 519 9.18 19.08 21.97
N CYS A 520 9.96 19.29 20.91
CA CYS A 520 10.83 20.46 20.72
C CYS A 520 10.23 21.53 19.79
N ILE A 521 9.01 21.33 19.27
CA ILE A 521 8.44 22.22 18.24
C ILE A 521 7.85 23.49 18.85
N ASN A 522 7.24 23.38 20.04
CA ASN A 522 6.75 24.54 20.81
C ASN A 522 6.97 24.31 22.31
N PRO A 523 8.23 24.26 22.76
CA PRO A 523 8.57 23.84 24.11
C PRO A 523 7.91 24.75 25.16
N ASP A 524 7.87 26.06 24.92
CA ASP A 524 7.33 27.09 25.83
C ASP A 524 5.90 26.80 26.27
N ASP A 525 5.07 26.29 25.36
CA ASP A 525 3.65 25.98 25.63
C ASP A 525 3.43 24.80 26.56
N TYR A 526 4.47 24.00 26.79
CA TYR A 526 4.40 22.76 27.55
C TYR A 526 5.30 22.79 28.79
N THR A 527 5.94 23.92 29.06
CA THR A 527 6.74 24.18 30.28
C THR A 527 5.90 24.21 31.56
N LEU A 528 4.59 24.39 31.44
CA LEU A 528 3.62 24.44 32.56
C LEU A 528 3.07 23.06 32.96
N LEU A 529 3.43 22.00 32.24
CA LEU A 529 3.07 20.65 32.66
C LEU A 529 3.86 20.30 33.95
N PRO A 530 3.30 19.52 34.89
CA PRO A 530 3.93 19.21 36.17
C PRO A 530 5.40 18.83 36.00
N GLN A 531 6.30 19.30 36.89
CA GLN A 531 7.77 19.23 36.77
C GLN A 531 8.39 17.83 36.49
N ASN A 532 7.59 16.76 36.50
CA ASN A 532 7.97 15.38 36.17
C ASN A 532 7.34 14.83 34.88
N SER A 533 6.57 15.61 34.12
CA SER A 533 5.82 15.15 32.95
C SER A 533 6.59 15.43 31.65
N THR A 534 7.63 14.64 31.41
CA THR A 534 8.25 14.64 30.07
C THR A 534 7.25 14.11 29.05
N THR A 535 6.92 14.90 28.03
CA THR A 535 5.94 14.51 27.02
C THR A 535 6.60 14.07 25.74
N TYR A 536 6.17 12.90 25.26
CA TYR A 536 6.72 12.22 24.10
C TYR A 536 5.59 12.05 23.09
N PRO A 537 5.41 12.99 22.14
CA PRO A 537 4.27 12.95 21.24
C PRO A 537 4.32 11.72 20.32
N TYR A 538 3.15 11.26 19.90
CA TYR A 538 2.98 10.31 18.82
C TYR A 538 3.00 11.05 17.49
N GLY A 539 3.84 10.60 16.57
CA GLY A 539 3.74 10.97 15.17
C GLY A 539 2.43 10.43 14.62
N ILE A 540 1.61 11.30 14.06
CA ILE A 540 0.43 10.92 13.28
C ILE A 540 0.59 11.47 11.87
N ASN A 541 0.15 10.71 10.87
CA ASN A 541 0.12 11.14 9.48
C ASN A 541 -1.02 10.45 8.72
N LYS A 542 -1.37 10.98 7.55
CA LYS A 542 -2.35 10.38 6.64
C LYS A 542 -1.72 9.21 5.89
N GLN A 543 -0.80 9.55 5.00
CA GLN A 543 -0.09 8.66 4.09
C GLN A 543 0.97 9.50 3.38
N THR A 544 2.10 8.92 2.99
CA THR A 544 3.10 9.60 2.16
C THR A 544 3.31 8.87 0.84
N SER A 545 3.75 9.57 -0.19
CA SER A 545 4.05 8.95 -1.49
C SER A 545 5.54 8.62 -1.60
N SER A 546 5.87 7.38 -1.94
CA SER A 546 7.23 6.90 -2.15
C SER A 546 7.98 7.68 -3.25
N LYS A 547 7.25 8.30 -4.20
CA LYS A 547 7.83 9.11 -5.29
C LYS A 547 8.54 10.39 -4.82
N HIS A 548 8.29 10.81 -3.59
CA HIS A 548 8.88 12.02 -3.03
C HIS A 548 10.27 11.78 -2.41
N PHE A 549 10.71 10.53 -2.37
CA PHE A 549 11.99 10.15 -1.79
C PHE A 549 13.00 9.78 -2.87
N ASP A 550 14.22 10.28 -2.69
CA ASP A 550 15.37 10.05 -3.57
C ASP A 550 16.63 9.75 -2.73
N LYS A 551 17.78 9.54 -3.37
CA LYS A 551 19.04 9.21 -2.69
C LYS A 551 19.55 10.30 -1.73
N LYS A 552 19.01 11.53 -1.79
CA LYS A 552 19.36 12.64 -0.89
C LYS A 552 18.40 12.74 0.30
N SER A 553 17.26 12.05 0.26
CA SER A 553 16.20 12.18 1.25
C SER A 553 16.63 11.83 2.68
N LEU A 554 17.46 10.80 2.88
CA LEU A 554 17.94 10.47 4.23
C LEU A 554 18.78 11.61 4.83
N GLY A 555 19.63 12.25 4.02
CA GLY A 555 20.39 13.43 4.45
C GLY A 555 19.47 14.58 4.84
N ILE A 556 18.46 14.88 4.01
CA ILE A 556 17.45 15.91 4.31
C ILE A 556 16.72 15.59 5.63
N ILE A 557 16.29 14.35 5.83
CA ILE A 557 15.60 13.92 7.05
C ILE A 557 16.51 14.08 8.27
N ASN A 558 17.78 13.69 8.20
CA ASN A 558 18.73 13.87 9.30
C ASN A 558 18.92 15.35 9.64
N GLU A 559 19.04 16.23 8.64
CA GLU A 559 19.14 17.68 8.87
C GLU A 559 17.85 18.26 9.49
N LEU A 560 16.67 17.75 9.12
CA LEU A 560 15.41 18.08 9.81
C LEU A 560 15.40 17.59 11.27
N MET A 561 15.91 16.38 11.54
CA MET A 561 16.04 15.85 12.91
C MET A 561 16.96 16.72 13.77
N LYS A 562 18.08 17.17 13.22
CA LYS A 562 19.01 18.08 13.90
C LYS A 562 18.37 19.44 14.16
N LYS A 563 17.72 20.02 13.14
CA LYS A 563 17.07 21.34 13.19
C LYS A 563 15.92 21.41 14.19
N TYR A 564 15.02 20.43 14.19
CA TYR A 564 13.76 20.48 14.94
C TYR A 564 13.74 19.66 16.22
N PHE A 565 14.61 18.65 16.34
CA PHE A 565 14.65 17.75 17.50
C PHE A 565 16.02 17.69 18.19
N CYS A 566 17.00 18.50 17.72
CA CYS A 566 18.34 18.59 18.30
C CYS A 566 19.09 17.24 18.36
N ILE A 567 18.79 16.32 17.44
CA ILE A 567 19.45 15.02 17.39
C ILE A 567 19.92 14.68 15.98
N ASP A 568 21.04 13.97 15.91
CA ASP A 568 21.43 13.24 14.71
C ASP A 568 21.00 11.78 14.85
N VAL A 569 20.51 11.19 13.77
CA VAL A 569 19.99 9.82 13.76
C VAL A 569 20.89 8.90 12.94
N TYR A 570 20.96 7.65 13.38
CA TYR A 570 21.55 6.58 12.60
C TYR A 570 20.43 5.66 12.14
N LEU A 571 20.31 5.51 10.83
CA LEU A 571 19.55 4.47 10.15
C LEU A 571 20.55 3.65 9.35
N GLY A 572 20.69 2.36 9.65
CA GLY A 572 21.69 1.53 9.00
C GLY A 572 21.69 0.09 9.50
N ALA A 573 22.81 -0.60 9.29
CA ALA A 573 22.99 -1.97 9.75
C ALA A 573 22.95 -2.02 11.27
N LYS A 574 22.21 -2.99 11.81
CA LYS A 574 22.21 -3.31 13.23
C LYS A 574 23.60 -3.78 13.63
N ALA A 575 24.18 -3.18 14.67
CA ALA A 575 25.47 -3.65 15.17
C ALA A 575 25.34 -5.12 15.58
N LEU A 576 26.23 -5.98 15.06
CA LEU A 576 26.37 -7.33 15.58
C LEU A 576 26.84 -7.15 17.02
N VAL A 577 25.95 -7.39 17.99
CA VAL A 577 26.40 -7.67 19.34
C VAL A 577 27.19 -8.95 19.19
N GLU A 578 28.50 -8.88 19.38
CA GLU A 578 29.30 -10.07 19.68
C GLU A 578 28.71 -10.64 20.97
N SER A 579 27.69 -11.47 20.83
CA SER A 579 27.29 -12.39 21.88
C SER A 579 28.54 -13.22 22.13
N GLY A 580 29.11 -13.09 23.33
CA GLY A 580 30.27 -13.83 23.80
C GLY A 580 29.99 -15.32 23.97
N GLU A 581 29.43 -15.96 22.95
CA GLU A 581 29.47 -17.39 22.74
C GLU A 581 30.40 -17.61 21.57
N SER A 582 31.69 -17.73 21.91
CA SER A 582 32.66 -18.42 21.07
C SER A 582 32.17 -19.86 20.95
N GLU A 583 31.33 -20.15 19.96
CA GLU A 583 31.20 -21.49 19.43
C GLU A 583 32.59 -21.87 18.90
N LEU A 584 33.29 -22.63 19.74
CA LEU A 584 34.46 -23.41 19.39
C LEU A 584 34.14 -24.23 18.13
N PHE A 585 34.55 -23.69 16.98
CA PHE A 585 34.95 -24.52 15.86
C PHE A 585 36.10 -25.40 16.32
N LEU A 586 35.78 -26.63 16.73
CA LEU A 586 36.73 -27.72 16.65
C LEU A 586 36.21 -28.70 15.61
N PHE A 587 36.81 -28.60 14.43
CA PHE A 587 36.97 -29.72 13.53
C PHE A 587 37.62 -30.88 14.31
N ASN A 588 36.94 -32.02 14.32
CA ASN A 588 37.56 -33.34 14.21
C ASN A 588 36.66 -34.21 13.34
#